data_AF-A0A2V7U1N6-F1
#
_entry.id   AF-A0A2V7U1N6-F1
#
_cell.length_a   1.000
_cell.length_b   1.000
_cell.length_c   1.000
_cell.angle_alpha   90.00
_cell.angle_beta   90.00
_cell.angle_gamma   90.00
#
_symmetry.space_group_name_H-M   'P 1'
#
loop_
_entity.id
_entity.type
_entity.pdbx_description
1 polymer ?
#
loop_
_entity_poly.entity_id
_entity_poly.type
_entity_poly.pdbx_seq_one_letter_code
_entity_poly.pdbx_strand_id
1 'polypeptide(L)'
;VLTAARSLCALVVGPLLDPERAARLTLASGDGALTLTGLLRRVVDATWGAPAGTTARHAALRRVAQRAVLDGLLDLAARKEASPEVRAATLAELTRLRGQLRLRHAADPVAEAHLRLAERDVAEFLDKPETRAARPPKVPAPPGRPIGQ
;
A
#
# COMPACT_ATOMS: atom_id res chain seq x y z
N VAL A 1 -20.84 0.20 4.15
CA VAL A 1 -19.74 0.81 4.94
C VAL A 1 -18.35 0.34 4.50
N LEU A 2 -18.07 -0.96 4.39
CA LEU A 2 -16.75 -1.47 3.96
C LEU A 2 -16.35 -1.05 2.53
N THR A 3 -17.32 -0.92 1.61
CA THR A 3 -17.09 -0.43 0.24
C THR A 3 -16.63 1.04 0.23
N ALA A 4 -17.24 1.89 1.06
CA ALA A 4 -16.84 3.29 1.21
C ALA A 4 -15.44 3.41 1.84
N ALA A 5 -15.14 2.59 2.85
CA ALA A 5 -13.80 2.52 3.44
C ALA A 5 -12.73 2.09 2.41
N ARG A 6 -13.03 1.10 1.56
CA ARG A 6 -12.14 0.69 0.48
C ARG A 6 -11.90 1.82 -0.53
N SER A 7 -12.95 2.53 -0.93
CA SER A 7 -12.84 3.66 -1.85
C SER A 7 -12.05 4.82 -1.25
N LEU A 8 -12.26 5.15 0.03
CA LEU A 8 -11.50 6.17 0.75
C LEU A 8 -10.04 5.79 0.93
N CYS A 9 -9.75 4.54 1.33
CA CYS A 9 -8.38 4.04 1.37
C CYS A 9 -7.73 4.13 -0.02
N ALA A 10 -8.43 3.77 -1.09
CA ALA A 10 -7.90 3.91 -2.45
C ALA A 10 -7.70 5.39 -2.87
N LEU A 11 -8.52 6.31 -2.37
CA LEU A 11 -8.39 7.76 -2.61
C LEU A 11 -7.26 8.40 -1.82
N VAL A 12 -6.87 7.86 -0.67
CA VAL A 12 -5.76 8.36 0.14
C VAL A 12 -4.44 7.66 -0.24
N VAL A 13 -4.45 6.33 -0.31
CA VAL A 13 -3.27 5.52 -0.64
C VAL A 13 -2.85 5.70 -2.11
N GLY A 14 -3.81 5.84 -3.03
CA GLY A 14 -3.52 6.01 -4.46
C GLY A 14 -2.62 7.23 -4.75
N PRO A 15 -3.00 8.45 -4.33
CA PRO A 15 -2.16 9.64 -4.48
C PRO A 15 -0.88 9.62 -3.63
N LEU A 16 -0.87 8.90 -2.50
CA LEU A 16 0.34 8.74 -1.69
C LEU A 16 1.39 7.84 -2.38
N LEU A 17 0.92 6.83 -3.12
CA LEU A 17 1.74 5.89 -3.90
C LEU A 17 1.74 6.24 -5.39
N ASP A 18 1.50 7.50 -5.73
CA ASP A 18 1.60 7.97 -7.10
C ASP A 18 3.09 8.00 -7.53
N PRO A 19 3.44 7.46 -8.71
CA PRO A 19 4.83 7.33 -9.15
C PRO A 19 5.56 8.67 -9.28
N GLU A 20 4.89 9.75 -9.71
CA GLU A 20 5.55 11.07 -9.81
C GLU A 20 5.84 11.64 -8.42
N ARG A 21 4.91 11.49 -7.47
CA ARG A 21 5.14 11.91 -6.08
C ARG A 21 6.21 11.06 -5.42
N ALA A 22 6.22 9.75 -5.66
CA ALA A 22 7.25 8.85 -5.15
C ALA A 22 8.64 9.24 -5.67
N ALA A 23 8.77 9.58 -6.96
CA ALA A 23 10.01 10.05 -7.56
C ALA A 23 10.48 11.40 -6.98
N ARG A 24 9.57 12.30 -6.60
CA ARG A 24 9.97 13.54 -5.89
C ARG A 24 10.53 13.25 -4.49
N LEU A 25 10.04 12.21 -3.82
CA LEU A 25 10.51 11.81 -2.49
C LEU A 25 11.85 11.05 -2.51
N THR A 26 12.29 10.52 -3.65
CA THR A 26 13.65 9.96 -3.78
C THR A 26 14.70 11.05 -3.92
N LEU A 27 14.33 12.21 -4.47
CA LEU A 27 15.20 13.38 -4.61
C LEU A 27 15.31 14.24 -3.34
N ALA A 28 14.40 14.02 -2.37
CA ALA A 28 14.38 14.78 -1.12
C ALA A 28 15.63 14.49 -0.28
N SER A 29 16.47 15.51 -0.07
CA SER A 29 17.71 15.45 0.71
C SER A 29 17.72 16.56 1.76
N GLY A 30 17.97 16.21 3.03
CA GLY A 30 18.02 17.14 4.17
C GLY A 30 17.55 16.51 5.48
N ASP A 31 18.05 17.02 6.61
CA ASP A 31 17.63 16.55 7.94
C ASP A 31 16.13 16.81 8.16
N GLY A 32 15.38 15.73 8.39
CA GLY A 32 13.92 15.77 8.55
C GLY A 32 13.09 15.60 7.27
N ALA A 33 13.72 15.46 6.10
CA ALA A 33 13.01 15.19 4.84
C ALA A 33 12.34 13.81 4.85
N LEU A 34 11.06 13.75 4.46
CA LEU A 34 10.35 12.48 4.30
C LEU A 34 10.88 11.76 3.05
N THR A 35 11.74 10.77 3.24
CA THR A 35 12.21 9.91 2.14
C THR A 35 11.11 8.95 1.70
N LEU A 36 11.19 8.46 0.46
CA LEU A 36 10.27 7.43 -0.05
C LEU A 36 10.23 6.20 0.88
N THR A 37 11.39 5.67 1.26
CA THR A 37 11.49 4.53 2.18
C THR A 37 10.87 4.84 3.54
N GLY A 38 11.04 6.07 4.03
CA GLY A 38 10.41 6.55 5.27
C GLY A 38 8.88 6.59 5.16
N LEU A 39 8.34 7.08 4.04
CA LEU A 39 6.90 7.09 3.77
C LEU A 39 6.34 5.66 3.69
N LEU A 40 6.93 4.80 2.85
CA LEU A 40 6.48 3.42 2.66
C LEU A 40 6.42 2.68 3.98
N ARG A 41 7.50 2.77 4.78
CA ARG A 41 7.57 2.15 6.10
C ARG A 41 6.50 2.68 7.06
N ARG A 42 6.29 3.99 7.13
CA ARG A 42 5.23 4.58 7.99
C ARG A 42 3.84 4.10 7.60
N VAL A 43 3.53 4.02 6.30
CA VAL A 43 2.22 3.55 5.81
C VAL A 43 2.02 2.07 6.15
N VAL A 44 3.03 1.24 5.95
CA VAL A 44 2.98 -0.18 6.32
C VAL A 44 2.86 -0.36 7.82
N ASP A 45 3.65 0.35 8.63
CA ASP A 45 3.62 0.22 10.08
C ASP A 45 2.28 0.73 10.66
N ALA A 46 1.72 1.81 10.11
CA ALA A 46 0.41 2.34 10.52
C ALA A 46 -0.77 1.41 10.18
N THR A 47 -0.60 0.44 9.27
CA THR A 47 -1.68 -0.46 8.84
C THR A 47 -1.44 -1.89 9.27
N TRP A 48 -0.32 -2.46 8.86
CA TRP A 48 0.10 -3.80 9.20
C TRP A 48 0.66 -3.88 10.62
N GLY A 49 1.37 -2.86 11.09
CA GLY A 49 1.89 -2.78 12.47
C GLY A 49 0.87 -2.35 13.53
N ALA A 50 -0.32 -1.87 13.14
CA ALA A 50 -1.34 -1.44 14.08
C ALA A 50 -1.84 -2.57 15.01
N PRO A 51 -2.24 -2.27 16.26
CA PRO A 51 -2.79 -3.25 17.19
C PRO A 51 -4.11 -3.86 16.67
N ALA A 52 -4.48 -5.03 17.20
CA ALA A 52 -5.75 -5.68 16.87
C ALA A 52 -6.94 -4.75 17.21
N GLY A 53 -7.92 -4.68 16.32
CA GLY A 53 -9.12 -3.90 16.57
C GLY A 53 -9.89 -4.47 17.76
N THR A 54 -10.32 -3.60 18.67
CA THR A 54 -11.04 -3.99 19.89
C THR A 54 -12.46 -4.50 19.63
N THR A 55 -12.99 -4.29 18.40
CA THR A 55 -14.30 -4.76 17.97
C THR A 55 -14.21 -5.47 16.63
N ALA A 56 -15.16 -6.37 16.34
CA ALA A 56 -15.24 -7.06 15.05
C ALA A 56 -15.32 -6.09 13.85
N ARG A 57 -16.01 -4.95 14.03
CA ARG A 57 -16.09 -3.89 13.02
C ARG A 57 -14.73 -3.24 12.77
N HIS A 58 -13.99 -2.89 13.83
CA HIS A 58 -12.65 -2.31 13.69
C HIS A 58 -11.65 -3.31 13.08
N ALA A 59 -11.73 -4.59 13.46
CA ALA A 59 -10.93 -5.64 12.84
C ALA A 59 -11.22 -5.78 11.34
N ALA A 60 -12.48 -5.72 10.92
CA ALA A 60 -12.86 -5.74 9.51
C ALA A 60 -12.35 -4.51 8.74
N LEU A 61 -12.49 -3.31 9.31
CA LEU A 61 -11.98 -2.07 8.71
C LEU A 61 -10.45 -2.08 8.57
N ARG A 62 -9.74 -2.60 9.57
CA ARG A 62 -8.29 -2.76 9.52
C ARG A 62 -7.87 -3.67 8.36
N ARG A 63 -8.52 -4.82 8.19
CA ARG A 63 -8.23 -5.73 7.05
C ARG A 63 -8.46 -5.06 5.69
N VAL A 64 -9.48 -4.20 5.58
CA VAL A 64 -9.70 -3.40 4.36
C VAL A 64 -8.55 -2.43 4.11
N ALA A 65 -8.08 -1.72 5.13
CA ALA A 65 -6.96 -0.79 5.02
C ALA A 65 -5.65 -1.51 4.68
N GLN A 66 -5.36 -2.62 5.36
CA GLN A 66 -4.22 -3.50 5.10
C GLN A 66 -4.20 -3.97 3.64
N ARG A 67 -5.36 -4.43 3.15
CA ARG A 67 -5.49 -4.88 1.76
C ARG A 67 -5.25 -3.73 0.77
N ALA A 68 -5.83 -2.56 1.01
CA ALA A 68 -5.65 -1.41 0.13
C ALA A 68 -4.19 -0.94 0.05
N VAL A 69 -3.46 -0.97 1.17
CA VAL A 69 -2.02 -0.65 1.21
C VAL A 69 -1.23 -1.69 0.43
N LEU A 70 -1.48 -2.99 0.67
CA LEU A 70 -0.78 -4.05 -0.05
C LEU A 70 -1.02 -3.96 -1.56
N ASP A 71 -2.27 -3.81 -1.98
CA ASP A 71 -2.61 -3.70 -3.40
C ASP A 71 -1.91 -2.49 -4.05
N GLY A 72 -1.84 -1.36 -3.34
CA GLY A 72 -1.14 -0.16 -3.80
C GLY A 72 0.38 -0.32 -3.90
N LEU A 73 1.02 -1.01 -2.96
CA LEU A 73 2.47 -1.31 -3.02
C LEU A 73 2.80 -2.23 -4.18
N LEU A 74 2.03 -3.30 -4.34
CA LEU A 74 2.19 -4.21 -5.46
C LEU A 74 1.94 -3.49 -6.80
N ASP A 75 0.97 -2.56 -6.86
CA ASP A 75 0.69 -1.77 -8.07
C ASP A 75 1.88 -0.86 -8.39
N LEU A 76 2.41 -0.16 -7.38
CA LEU A 76 3.56 0.73 -7.53
C LEU A 76 4.81 -0.02 -8.00
N ALA A 77 5.06 -1.23 -7.47
CA ALA A 77 6.19 -2.06 -7.89
C ALA A 77 6.05 -2.59 -9.33
N ALA A 78 4.82 -2.81 -9.80
CA ALA A 78 4.51 -3.31 -11.13
C ALA A 78 4.51 -2.22 -12.22
N ARG A 79 4.44 -0.94 -11.86
CA ARG A 79 4.41 0.18 -12.83
C ARG A 79 5.74 0.31 -13.55
N LYS A 80 5.69 0.27 -14.88
CA LYS A 80 6.87 0.43 -15.75
C LYS A 80 7.33 1.88 -15.82
N GLU A 81 6.43 2.83 -15.57
CA GLU A 81 6.65 4.26 -15.58
C GLU A 81 7.30 4.77 -14.29
N ALA A 82 7.32 3.96 -13.22
CA ALA A 82 7.99 4.30 -11.98
C ALA A 82 9.52 4.19 -12.15
N SER A 83 10.27 5.12 -11.52
CA SER A 83 11.73 5.08 -11.59
C SER A 83 12.30 3.79 -11.00
N PRO A 84 13.50 3.35 -11.42
CA PRO A 84 14.16 2.16 -10.85
C PRO A 84 14.28 2.22 -9.33
N GLU A 85 14.57 3.39 -8.76
CA GLU A 85 14.71 3.62 -7.32
C GLU A 85 13.38 3.46 -6.59
N VAL A 86 12.28 3.96 -7.16
CA VAL A 86 10.93 3.79 -6.60
C VAL A 86 10.55 2.32 -6.56
N ARG A 87 10.81 1.59 -7.65
CA ARG A 87 10.55 0.15 -7.75
C ARG A 87 11.40 -0.62 -6.74
N ALA A 88 12.70 -0.33 -6.66
CA ALA A 88 13.62 -0.97 -5.71
C ALA A 88 13.20 -0.75 -4.25
N ALA A 89 12.85 0.49 -3.87
CA ALA A 89 12.39 0.81 -2.51
C ALA A 89 11.07 0.08 -2.17
N THR A 90 10.16 0.00 -3.13
CA THR A 90 8.87 -0.69 -2.95
C THR A 90 9.05 -2.20 -2.82
N LEU A 91 9.92 -2.82 -3.64
CA LEU A 91 10.26 -4.24 -3.57
C LEU A 91 10.95 -4.60 -2.24
N ALA A 92 11.84 -3.74 -1.74
CA ALA A 92 12.47 -3.92 -0.44
C ALA A 92 11.41 -3.93 0.69
N GLU A 93 10.45 -3.01 0.63
CA GLU A 93 9.37 -2.94 1.62
C GLU A 93 8.41 -4.13 1.54
N LEU A 94 8.07 -4.59 0.33
CA LEU A 94 7.27 -5.81 0.13
C LEU A 94 7.99 -7.05 0.68
N THR A 95 9.30 -7.17 0.47
CA THR A 95 10.12 -8.27 1.01
C THR A 95 10.11 -8.26 2.54
N ARG A 96 10.28 -7.08 3.15
CA ARG A 96 10.19 -6.88 4.60
C ARG A 96 8.81 -7.28 5.13
N LEU A 97 7.75 -6.79 4.51
CA LEU A 97 6.37 -7.10 4.90
C LEU A 97 6.10 -8.60 4.82
N ARG A 98 6.54 -9.28 3.76
CA ARG A 98 6.43 -10.75 3.64
C ARG A 98 7.08 -11.46 4.82
N GLY A 99 8.30 -11.07 5.19
CA GLY A 99 8.99 -11.61 6.36
C GLY A 99 8.16 -11.49 7.64
N GLN A 100 7.53 -10.33 7.87
CA GLN A 100 6.65 -10.12 9.01
C GLN A 100 5.38 -10.97 8.94
N LEU A 101 4.77 -11.09 7.77
CA LEU A 101 3.55 -11.89 7.58
C LEU A 101 3.78 -13.38 7.82
N ARG A 102 4.96 -13.91 7.45
CA ARG A 102 5.32 -15.31 7.69
C ARG A 102 5.36 -15.64 9.18
N LEU A 103 5.87 -14.73 10.01
CA LEU A 103 6.04 -14.92 11.46
C LEU A 103 4.77 -14.63 12.27
N ARG A 104 3.81 -13.90 11.71
CA ARG A 104 2.59 -13.52 12.41
C ARG A 104 1.55 -14.62 12.36
N HIS A 105 0.81 -14.77 13.46
CA HIS A 105 -0.35 -15.63 13.58
C HIS A 105 -1.49 -14.90 14.26
N ALA A 106 -2.73 -15.27 13.91
CA ALA A 106 -3.94 -14.77 14.56
C ALA A 106 -4.78 -15.94 15.06
N ALA A 107 -5.37 -15.78 16.25
CA ALA A 107 -6.29 -16.78 16.83
C ALA A 107 -7.63 -16.83 16.08
N ASP A 108 -8.09 -15.68 15.56
CA ASP A 108 -9.29 -15.60 14.73
C ASP A 108 -9.03 -16.21 13.34
N PRO A 109 -9.79 -17.24 12.91
CA PRO A 109 -9.58 -17.90 11.62
C PRO A 109 -9.67 -16.94 10.42
N VAL A 110 -10.53 -15.92 10.48
CA VAL A 110 -10.68 -14.93 9.40
C VAL A 110 -9.44 -14.03 9.31
N ALA A 111 -8.90 -13.59 10.44
CA ALA A 111 -7.65 -12.84 10.50
C ALA A 111 -6.46 -13.70 10.03
N GLU A 112 -6.39 -14.97 10.41
CA GLU A 112 -5.33 -15.87 9.97
C GLU A 112 -5.37 -16.07 8.45
N ALA A 113 -6.55 -16.37 7.89
CA ALA A 113 -6.73 -16.50 6.45
C ALA A 113 -6.34 -15.22 5.69
N HIS A 114 -6.64 -14.04 6.27
CA HIS A 114 -6.23 -12.76 5.70
C HIS A 114 -4.71 -12.58 5.67
N LEU A 115 -4.00 -12.93 6.75
CA LEU A 115 -2.54 -12.88 6.82
C LEU A 115 -1.92 -13.84 5.78
N ARG A 116 -2.44 -15.07 5.66
CA ARG A 116 -1.94 -16.07 4.70
C ARG A 116 -2.24 -15.71 3.25
N LEU A 117 -3.37 -15.06 2.98
CA LEU A 117 -3.63 -14.53 1.65
C LEU A 117 -2.63 -13.42 1.30
N ALA A 118 -2.41 -12.47 2.21
CA ALA A 118 -1.46 -11.38 1.99
C ALA A 118 -0.03 -11.87 1.78
N GLU A 119 0.43 -12.87 2.55
CA GLU A 119 1.77 -13.46 2.38
C GLU A 119 1.92 -14.12 1.01
N ARG A 120 0.92 -14.88 0.57
CA ARG A 120 0.92 -15.54 -0.75
C ARG A 120 0.92 -14.53 -1.90
N ASP A 121 0.09 -13.49 -1.83
CA ASP A 121 0.04 -12.45 -2.85
C ASP A 121 1.40 -11.75 -3.03
N VAL A 122 2.11 -11.49 -1.91
CA VAL A 122 3.47 -10.92 -1.97
C VAL A 122 4.47 -11.94 -2.50
N ALA A 123 4.38 -13.20 -2.07
CA ALA A 123 5.27 -14.26 -2.53
C ALA A 123 5.16 -14.48 -4.05
N GLU A 124 3.94 -14.57 -4.58
CA GLU A 124 3.67 -14.73 -6.00
C GLU A 124 4.19 -13.54 -6.80
N PHE A 125 3.95 -12.31 -6.34
CA PHE A 125 4.45 -11.13 -7.01
C PHE A 125 5.98 -11.03 -7.03
N LEU A 126 6.66 -11.42 -5.94
CA LEU A 126 8.13 -11.42 -5.89
C LEU A 126 8.74 -12.53 -6.76
N ASP A 127 8.03 -13.62 -7.00
CA ASP A 127 8.45 -14.70 -7.90
C ASP A 127 8.23 -14.33 -9.38
N LYS A 128 7.05 -13.77 -9.69
CA LYS A 128 6.62 -13.43 -11.06
C LYS A 128 5.93 -12.06 -11.11
N PRO A 129 6.69 -10.96 -11.13
CA PRO A 129 6.12 -9.60 -11.12
C PRO A 129 5.22 -9.32 -12.34
N GLU A 130 5.49 -9.95 -13.48
CA GLU A 130 4.82 -9.74 -14.76
C GLU A 130 3.37 -10.26 -14.84
N THR A 131 2.98 -11.17 -13.93
CA THR A 131 1.61 -11.71 -13.91
C THR A 131 0.60 -10.69 -13.38
N ARG A 132 1.08 -9.67 -12.66
CA ARG A 132 0.24 -8.62 -12.11
C ARG A 132 0.01 -7.56 -13.18
N ALA A 133 -1.15 -7.64 -13.84
CA ALA A 133 -1.60 -6.60 -14.76
C ALA A 133 -1.63 -5.25 -14.02
N ALA A 134 -0.81 -4.30 -14.47
CA ALA A 134 -0.81 -2.96 -13.92
C ALA A 134 -2.22 -2.38 -14.05
N ARG A 135 -2.84 -2.01 -12.93
CA ARG A 135 -4.14 -1.34 -12.96
C ARG A 135 -3.96 -0.03 -13.75
N PRO A 136 -4.85 0.27 -14.72
CA PRO A 136 -4.74 1.51 -15.48
C PRO A 136 -4.68 2.71 -14.52
N PRO A 137 -3.86 3.73 -14.83
CA PRO A 137 -3.75 4.92 -13.98
C PRO A 137 -5.15 5.49 -13.74
N LYS A 138 -5.41 5.93 -12.50
CA LYS A 138 -6.68 6.59 -12.17
C LYS A 138 -6.83 7.81 -13.08
N VAL A 139 -7.97 7.90 -13.77
CA VAL A 139 -8.35 9.08 -14.56
C VAL A 139 -8.20 10.31 -13.65
N PRO A 140 -7.51 11.38 -14.10
CA PRO A 140 -7.37 12.59 -13.31
C PRO A 140 -8.74 13.09 -12.88
N ALA A 141 -8.85 13.53 -11.63
CA ALA A 141 -10.09 14.13 -11.14
C ALA A 141 -10.49 15.27 -12.08
N PRO A 142 -11.78 15.39 -12.47
CA PRO A 142 -12.21 16.47 -13.33
C PRO A 142 -11.80 17.81 -12.69
N PRO A 143 -11.31 18.79 -13.48
CA PRO A 143 -10.84 20.06 -12.96
C PRO A 143 -11.96 20.69 -12.12
N GLY A 144 -11.65 20.97 -10.85
CA GLY A 144 -12.59 21.63 -9.96
C GLY A 144 -13.02 22.95 -10.58
N ARG A 145 -14.33 23.20 -10.66
CA ARG A 145 -14.82 24.52 -11.09
C ARG A 145 -14.35 25.56 -10.08
N PRO A 146 -13.89 26.75 -10.52
CA PRO A 146 -13.52 27.83 -9.61
C PRO A 146 -14.74 28.21 -8.77
N ILE A 147 -14.58 28.12 -7.44
CA ILE A 147 -15.48 28.73 -6.47
C ILE A 147 -15.07 30.19 -6.34
N GLY A 148 -15.67 31.04 -7.18
CA GLY A 148 -15.44 32.49 -7.15
C GLY A 148 -15.55 33.14 -8.52
N GLN A 149 -16.79 33.36 -8.97
CA GLN A 149 -17.22 34.48 -9.83
C GLN A 149 -18.58 34.92 -9.29
#